data_AF-A0AAJ0HA03-F1
#
_entry.id   AF-A0AAJ0HA03-F1
#
_cell.length_a   1.000
_cell.length_b   1.000
_cell.length_c   1.000
_cell.angle_alpha   90.00
_cell.angle_beta   90.00
_cell.angle_gamma   90.00
#
_symmetry.space_group_name_H-M   'P 1'
#
loop_
_entity.id
_entity.type
_entity.pdbx_description
1 polymer ?
#
loop_
_entity_poly.entity_id
_entity_poly.type
_entity_poly.pdbx_seq_one_letter_code
_entity_poly.pdbx_strand_id
1 'polypeptide(L)'
;MEPFALLLPFHLLICKLCKRAIPVDEITTHLRTTHKSLPASKRAEIIRACKCSTALWNNQQELQNFTVPKEPIPAIDLLQVPFLDGLKCNSCWYVVRNVRNMQSHCRTMHNWVNPNKRGGDVRATKAQDVPWRSGVPCQQFFRGRHGSALFEVILPSSAHTAVVRQQPNQDERLISSFNLKYSQLQHRMTTILENEGKLAPSPWLNRTGWASHLVDLEAERLQKDGKLAKMLTIAWESLHRLVLQAQESCLYEEVGIAVLFEINRKAVDRKPNKPFEPRLERHTMDCYISVWKSLLGHIFRVYNWDNSDKPIVVWTTDQTDCLKVLRQHLLQTPQDATVIQQLDRSMLDFLVSLLDHPIPDSTYDSPLLSTLAVLGIREDGGWVQPQNYTSSLSAIVKVARMLVV
;
A
#
# COMPACT_ATOMS: atom_id res chain seq x y z
N MET A 1 18.22 -4.19 -27.42
CA MET A 1 16.88 -3.75 -27.88
C MET A 1 16.13 -3.09 -26.72
N GLU A 2 16.64 -2.02 -26.12
CA GLU A 2 15.94 -1.42 -24.97
C GLU A 2 14.58 -0.83 -25.39
N PRO A 3 13.50 -1.05 -24.60
CA PRO A 3 13.47 -1.60 -23.25
C PRO A 3 13.24 -3.12 -23.15
N PHE A 4 13.38 -3.89 -24.24
CA PHE A 4 13.14 -5.33 -24.24
C PHE A 4 14.40 -6.18 -23.98
N ALA A 5 14.18 -7.36 -23.40
CA ALA A 5 15.16 -8.43 -23.20
C ALA A 5 14.59 -9.76 -23.70
N LEU A 6 15.44 -10.63 -24.22
CA LEU A 6 15.06 -11.98 -24.61
C LEU A 6 15.24 -12.91 -23.42
N LEU A 7 14.20 -13.66 -23.09
CA LEU A 7 14.25 -14.76 -22.13
C LEU A 7 14.33 -16.07 -22.91
N LEU A 8 15.55 -16.43 -23.28
CA LEU A 8 15.85 -17.53 -24.21
C LEU A 8 15.30 -18.91 -23.80
N PRO A 9 15.35 -19.33 -22.51
CA PRO A 9 14.81 -20.65 -22.13
C PRO A 9 13.32 -20.82 -22.43
N PHE A 10 12.58 -19.72 -22.51
CA PHE A 10 11.14 -19.71 -22.80
C PHE A 10 10.80 -19.12 -24.17
N HIS A 11 11.81 -18.64 -24.92
CA HIS A 11 11.61 -17.98 -26.21
C HIS A 11 10.66 -16.76 -26.11
N LEU A 12 10.77 -16.01 -25.02
CA LEU A 12 9.88 -14.88 -24.71
C LEU A 12 10.59 -13.53 -24.81
N LEU A 13 9.88 -12.53 -25.30
CA LEU A 13 10.33 -11.14 -25.26
C LEU A 13 9.78 -10.44 -24.02
N ILE A 14 10.65 -9.97 -23.12
CA ILE A 14 10.28 -9.33 -21.87
C ILE A 14 10.49 -7.82 -21.96
N CYS A 15 9.47 -7.03 -21.66
CA CYS A 15 9.65 -5.59 -21.47
C CYS A 15 10.26 -5.34 -20.08
N LYS A 16 11.49 -4.82 -20.01
CA LYS A 16 12.22 -4.56 -18.75
C LYS A 16 11.52 -3.54 -17.86
N LEU A 17 10.79 -2.59 -18.45
CA LEU A 17 10.04 -1.55 -17.74
C LEU A 17 8.72 -2.09 -17.16
N CYS A 18 8.00 -2.88 -17.96
CA CYS A 18 6.72 -3.46 -17.51
C CYS A 18 6.89 -4.78 -16.74
N LYS A 19 8.09 -5.38 -16.80
CA LYS A 19 8.48 -6.64 -16.16
C LYS A 19 7.59 -7.83 -16.55
N ARG A 20 7.24 -7.93 -17.85
CA ARG A 20 6.28 -8.90 -18.40
C ARG A 20 6.64 -9.32 -19.82
N ALA A 21 6.24 -10.53 -20.20
CA ALA A 21 6.35 -11.04 -21.56
C ALA A 21 5.33 -10.38 -22.50
N ILE A 22 5.76 -10.11 -23.72
CA ILE A 22 4.98 -9.48 -24.79
C ILE A 22 5.15 -10.32 -26.06
N PRO A 23 4.05 -10.80 -26.69
CA PRO A 23 4.14 -11.46 -27.99
C PRO A 23 4.67 -10.52 -29.06
N VAL A 24 5.39 -11.03 -30.05
CA VAL A 24 6.07 -10.21 -31.07
C VAL A 24 5.10 -9.30 -31.83
N ASP A 25 3.92 -9.80 -32.17
CA ASP A 25 2.91 -9.03 -32.91
C ASP A 25 2.29 -7.91 -32.07
N GLU A 26 2.31 -8.05 -30.74
CA GLU A 26 1.74 -7.08 -29.81
C GLU A 26 2.73 -5.95 -29.44
N ILE A 27 4.01 -6.03 -29.83
CA ILE A 27 5.04 -5.01 -29.53
C ILE A 27 4.60 -3.62 -29.97
N THR A 28 4.09 -3.50 -31.20
CA THR A 28 3.66 -2.22 -31.78
C THR A 28 2.57 -1.58 -30.93
N THR A 29 1.56 -2.37 -30.56
CA THR A 29 0.42 -1.93 -29.75
C THR A 29 0.86 -1.63 -28.32
N HIS A 30 1.75 -2.44 -27.75
CA HIS A 30 2.31 -2.26 -26.42
C HIS A 30 3.10 -0.94 -26.32
N LEU A 31 4.04 -0.70 -27.24
CA LEU A 31 4.82 0.53 -27.28
C LEU A 31 3.94 1.77 -27.46
N ARG A 32 2.91 1.68 -28.32
CA ARG A 32 1.99 2.81 -28.56
C ARG A 32 1.10 3.14 -27.36
N THR A 33 0.66 2.14 -26.60
CA THR A 33 -0.28 2.33 -25.48
C THR A 33 0.42 2.57 -24.15
N THR A 34 1.51 1.85 -23.91
CA THR A 34 2.19 1.76 -22.60
C THR A 34 3.46 2.60 -22.55
N HIS A 35 4.13 2.83 -23.68
CA HIS A 35 5.37 3.61 -23.79
C HIS A 35 5.24 4.81 -24.73
N LYS A 36 4.19 5.62 -24.52
CA LYS A 36 3.87 6.81 -25.34
C LYS A 36 5.00 7.86 -25.40
N SER A 37 5.84 7.89 -24.37
CA SER A 37 7.00 8.81 -24.28
C SER A 37 8.15 8.46 -25.23
N LEU A 38 8.16 7.26 -25.84
CA LEU A 38 9.20 6.88 -26.79
C LEU A 38 8.94 7.52 -28.18
N PRO A 39 9.92 8.22 -28.76
CA PRO A 39 9.81 8.78 -30.11
C PRO A 39 9.41 7.74 -31.15
N ALA A 40 8.65 8.15 -32.17
CA ALA A 40 8.18 7.25 -33.23
C ALA A 40 9.32 6.55 -33.98
N SER A 41 10.43 7.26 -34.25
CA SER A 41 11.64 6.71 -34.86
C SER A 41 12.25 5.57 -34.03
N LYS A 42 12.42 5.79 -32.72
CA LYS A 42 12.95 4.79 -31.79
C LYS A 42 12.03 3.58 -31.64
N ARG A 43 10.70 3.79 -31.67
CA ARG A 43 9.73 2.67 -31.68
C ARG A 43 9.85 1.82 -32.94
N ALA A 44 10.01 2.44 -34.11
CA ALA A 44 10.19 1.72 -35.38
C ALA A 44 11.49 0.90 -35.39
N GLU A 45 12.58 1.45 -34.86
CA GLU A 45 13.86 0.76 -34.73
C GLU A 45 13.76 -0.48 -33.82
N ILE A 46 13.11 -0.35 -32.65
CA ILE A 46 12.88 -1.46 -31.72
C ILE A 46 12.02 -2.55 -32.35
N ILE A 47 10.93 -2.17 -33.02
CA ILE A 47 10.04 -3.13 -33.71
C ILE A 47 10.82 -3.93 -34.76
N ARG A 48 11.65 -3.24 -35.57
CA ARG A 48 12.49 -3.89 -36.57
C ARG A 48 13.45 -4.88 -35.93
N ALA A 49 14.15 -4.48 -34.87
CA ALA A 49 15.10 -5.34 -34.17
C ALA A 49 14.44 -6.58 -33.54
N CYS A 50 13.26 -6.42 -32.94
CA CYS A 50 12.55 -7.54 -32.32
C CYS A 50 11.94 -8.52 -33.34
N LYS A 51 11.45 -8.02 -34.48
CA LYS A 51 10.87 -8.86 -35.55
C LYS A 51 11.90 -9.70 -36.32
N CYS A 52 13.18 -9.31 -36.30
CA CYS A 52 14.25 -10.09 -36.92
C CYS A 52 14.68 -11.32 -36.09
N SER A 53 14.15 -11.50 -34.88
CA SER A 53 14.47 -12.64 -34.01
C SER A 53 13.56 -13.84 -34.32
N THR A 54 14.08 -14.85 -35.00
CA THR A 54 13.32 -15.97 -35.61
C THR A 54 12.87 -17.09 -34.66
N ALA A 55 12.97 -16.90 -33.35
CA ALA A 55 12.67 -17.94 -32.35
C ALA A 55 11.82 -17.41 -31.19
N LEU A 56 10.80 -16.60 -31.46
CA LEU A 56 9.92 -16.02 -30.44
C LEU A 56 8.45 -16.35 -30.70
N TRP A 57 7.66 -16.42 -29.63
CA TRP A 57 6.20 -16.56 -29.71
C TRP A 57 5.56 -15.29 -30.28
N ASN A 58 4.86 -15.40 -31.40
CA ASN A 58 4.40 -14.24 -32.15
C ASN A 58 3.05 -13.71 -31.67
N ASN A 59 2.11 -14.63 -31.43
CA ASN A 59 0.70 -14.30 -31.19
C ASN A 59 0.03 -15.21 -30.14
N GLN A 60 -1.21 -14.87 -29.80
CA GLN A 60 -2.01 -15.57 -28.79
C GLN A 60 -2.45 -16.98 -29.21
N GLN A 61 -2.51 -17.30 -30.51
CA GLN A 61 -2.85 -18.64 -30.98
C GLN A 61 -1.69 -19.59 -30.76
N GLU A 62 -0.47 -19.18 -31.10
CA GLU A 62 0.74 -19.96 -30.81
C GLU A 62 0.93 -20.19 -29.31
N LEU A 63 0.61 -19.19 -28.48
CA LEU A 63 0.67 -19.29 -27.02
C LEU A 63 -0.34 -20.26 -26.40
N GLN A 64 -1.30 -20.82 -27.15
CA GLN A 64 -2.16 -21.90 -26.62
C GLN A 64 -1.37 -23.15 -26.27
N ASN A 65 -0.28 -23.40 -27.00
CA ASN A 65 0.63 -24.53 -26.78
C ASN A 65 1.76 -24.20 -25.79
N PHE A 66 1.86 -22.94 -25.35
CA PHE A 66 2.87 -22.53 -24.39
C PHE A 66 2.52 -23.09 -23.00
N THR A 67 3.48 -23.81 -22.41
CA THR A 67 3.34 -24.34 -21.05
C THR A 67 4.30 -23.62 -20.12
N VAL A 68 3.79 -23.24 -18.94
CA VAL A 68 4.61 -22.70 -17.88
C VAL A 68 5.44 -23.81 -17.23
N PRO A 69 6.56 -23.49 -16.57
CA PRO A 69 7.35 -24.46 -15.81
C PRO A 69 6.48 -25.32 -14.90
N LYS A 70 6.62 -26.64 -15.04
CA LYS A 70 5.93 -27.61 -14.18
C LYS A 70 6.72 -27.89 -12.89
N GLU A 71 8.02 -27.66 -12.94
CA GLU A 71 8.93 -27.75 -11.81
C GLU A 71 9.34 -26.37 -11.31
N PRO A 72 9.66 -26.22 -10.01
CA PRO A 72 10.16 -24.97 -9.47
C PRO A 72 11.46 -24.54 -10.16
N ILE A 73 11.49 -23.31 -10.69
CA ILE A 73 12.68 -22.72 -11.30
C ILE A 73 13.16 -21.51 -10.49
N PRO A 74 14.44 -21.11 -10.57
CA PRO A 74 14.87 -19.85 -9.98
C PRO A 74 14.01 -18.67 -10.44
N ALA A 75 13.72 -17.74 -9.53
CA ALA A 75 12.98 -16.53 -9.86
C ALA A 75 13.64 -15.76 -11.01
N ILE A 76 12.83 -15.33 -11.98
CA ILE A 76 13.30 -14.64 -13.18
C ILE A 76 13.31 -13.13 -12.91
N ASP A 77 14.49 -12.52 -12.81
CA ASP A 77 14.69 -11.09 -12.50
C ASP A 77 14.12 -10.13 -13.55
N LEU A 78 13.94 -10.61 -14.78
CA LEU A 78 13.34 -9.85 -15.87
C LEU A 78 11.81 -9.70 -15.71
N LEU A 79 11.17 -10.55 -14.91
CA LEU A 79 9.73 -10.52 -14.66
C LEU A 79 9.37 -9.74 -13.38
N GLN A 80 8.07 -9.64 -13.09
CA GLN A 80 7.60 -9.02 -11.84
C GLN A 80 8.19 -9.73 -10.62
N VAL A 81 8.34 -9.00 -9.52
CA VAL A 81 8.73 -9.57 -8.22
C VAL A 81 7.82 -10.78 -7.90
N PRO A 82 8.38 -11.93 -7.47
CA PRO A 82 7.59 -13.11 -7.15
C PRO A 82 6.47 -12.80 -6.14
N PHE A 83 5.28 -13.31 -6.42
CA PHE A 83 4.18 -13.31 -5.46
C PHE A 83 4.47 -14.35 -4.39
N LEU A 84 4.31 -14.01 -3.11
CA LEU A 84 4.61 -14.91 -2.00
C LEU A 84 3.36 -15.57 -1.39
N ASP A 85 2.19 -15.25 -1.92
CA ASP A 85 0.86 -15.71 -1.50
C ASP A 85 0.27 -16.76 -2.47
N GLY A 86 1.13 -17.47 -3.21
CA GLY A 86 0.70 -18.55 -4.10
C GLY A 86 0.16 -19.76 -3.33
N LEU A 87 -0.89 -20.36 -3.87
CA LEU A 87 -1.43 -21.66 -3.48
C LEU A 87 -1.04 -22.66 -4.58
N LYS A 88 -0.35 -23.73 -4.21
CA LYS A 88 -0.01 -24.82 -5.14
C LYS A 88 -0.77 -26.07 -4.79
N CYS A 89 -1.44 -26.66 -5.77
CA CYS A 89 -2.08 -27.96 -5.58
C CYS A 89 -1.03 -29.01 -5.20
N ASN A 90 -1.37 -29.91 -4.26
CA ASN A 90 -0.46 -30.99 -3.87
C ASN A 90 -0.45 -32.12 -4.90
N SER A 91 -1.51 -32.24 -5.72
CA SER A 91 -1.69 -33.32 -6.70
C SER A 91 -1.23 -32.97 -8.11
N CYS A 92 -0.97 -31.70 -8.42
CA CYS A 92 -0.47 -31.28 -9.74
C CYS A 92 0.30 -29.95 -9.70
N TRP A 93 0.78 -29.50 -10.85
CA TRP A 93 1.59 -28.27 -11.01
C TRP A 93 0.77 -26.97 -11.03
N TYR A 94 -0.54 -27.04 -10.77
CA TYR A 94 -1.42 -25.87 -10.79
C TYR A 94 -1.13 -24.93 -9.61
N VAL A 95 -0.89 -23.66 -9.94
CA VAL A 95 -0.66 -22.58 -8.98
C VAL A 95 -1.67 -21.46 -9.20
N VAL A 96 -2.28 -20.97 -8.12
CA VAL A 96 -3.18 -19.81 -8.14
C VAL A 96 -3.08 -19.05 -6.83
N ARG A 97 -3.45 -17.78 -6.80
CA ARG A 97 -3.41 -16.96 -5.57
C ARG A 97 -4.77 -16.88 -4.85
N ASN A 98 -5.85 -17.25 -5.52
CA ASN A 98 -7.21 -17.18 -4.97
C ASN A 98 -7.69 -18.58 -4.54
N VAL A 99 -8.09 -18.71 -3.27
CA VAL A 99 -8.62 -19.96 -2.69
C VAL A 99 -9.83 -20.48 -3.46
N ARG A 100 -10.75 -19.62 -3.93
CA ARG A 100 -11.93 -20.04 -4.71
C ARG A 100 -11.52 -20.74 -6.01
N ASN A 101 -10.49 -20.23 -6.68
CA ASN A 101 -9.99 -20.83 -7.91
C ASN A 101 -9.28 -22.15 -7.62
N MET A 102 -8.52 -22.24 -6.53
CA MET A 102 -7.90 -23.50 -6.11
C MET A 102 -8.94 -24.56 -5.76
N GLN A 103 -9.97 -24.19 -5.00
CA GLN A 103 -11.10 -25.07 -4.69
C GLN A 103 -11.86 -25.50 -5.96
N SER A 104 -12.02 -24.61 -6.93
CA SER A 104 -12.62 -24.97 -8.22
C SER A 104 -11.76 -25.98 -8.96
N HIS A 105 -10.46 -25.74 -9.04
CA HIS A 105 -9.50 -26.64 -9.67
C HIS A 105 -9.48 -28.02 -8.99
N CYS A 106 -9.38 -28.08 -7.66
CA CYS A 106 -9.38 -29.35 -6.93
C CYS A 106 -10.72 -30.10 -7.09
N ARG A 107 -11.84 -29.39 -7.19
CA ARG A 107 -13.15 -30.01 -7.49
C ARG A 107 -13.19 -30.63 -8.88
N THR A 108 -12.73 -29.91 -9.90
CA THR A 108 -12.86 -30.35 -11.30
C THR A 108 -11.79 -31.33 -11.74
N MET A 109 -10.55 -31.17 -11.27
CA MET A 109 -9.40 -31.97 -11.72
C MET A 109 -9.06 -33.12 -10.77
N HIS A 110 -9.45 -33.02 -9.51
CA HIS A 110 -9.09 -33.98 -8.46
C HIS A 110 -10.29 -34.52 -7.69
N ASN A 111 -11.52 -34.23 -8.14
CA ASN A 111 -12.78 -34.66 -7.50
C ASN A 111 -12.85 -34.35 -6.00
N TRP A 112 -12.16 -33.30 -5.56
CA TRP A 112 -12.13 -32.92 -4.15
C TRP A 112 -13.50 -32.38 -3.71
N VAL A 113 -14.03 -32.91 -2.62
CA VAL A 113 -15.29 -32.44 -2.03
C VAL A 113 -14.97 -31.62 -0.78
N ASN A 114 -15.53 -30.41 -0.72
CA ASN A 114 -15.35 -29.56 0.45
C ASN A 114 -15.98 -30.22 1.68
N PRO A 115 -15.22 -30.48 2.76
CA PRO A 115 -15.74 -31.11 3.97
C PRO A 115 -16.79 -30.25 4.69
N ASN A 116 -16.83 -28.94 4.45
CA ASN A 116 -17.81 -28.05 5.06
C ASN A 116 -19.08 -27.96 4.20
N LYS A 117 -20.18 -28.57 4.67
CA LYS A 117 -21.52 -28.34 4.12
C LYS A 117 -22.02 -26.95 4.52
N ARG A 118 -22.85 -26.35 3.67
CA ARG A 118 -23.49 -25.04 3.91
C ARG A 118 -24.34 -25.14 5.20
N GLY A 119 -24.00 -24.35 6.23
CA GLY A 119 -24.70 -24.32 7.53
C GLY A 119 -23.95 -24.86 8.76
N GLY A 120 -22.67 -25.23 8.63
CA GLY A 120 -21.84 -25.71 9.76
C GLY A 120 -21.34 -24.61 10.71
N ASP A 121 -21.16 -24.99 11.97
CA ASP A 121 -20.76 -24.13 13.11
C ASP A 121 -19.39 -23.44 12.89
N VAL A 122 -19.37 -22.11 12.98
CA VAL A 122 -18.20 -21.25 12.71
C VAL A 122 -17.15 -21.35 13.84
N ARG A 123 -17.52 -21.91 15.00
CA ARG A 123 -16.68 -21.93 16.21
C ARG A 123 -15.67 -23.08 16.28
N ALA A 124 -15.70 -24.04 15.35
CA ALA A 124 -14.79 -25.18 15.31
C ALA A 124 -13.80 -25.09 14.13
N THR A 125 -12.99 -24.02 14.06
CA THR A 125 -11.94 -23.92 13.02
C THR A 125 -10.68 -24.67 13.45
N LYS A 126 -10.69 -26.01 13.34
CA LYS A 126 -9.44 -26.80 13.37
C LYS A 126 -8.64 -26.53 12.09
N ALA A 127 -7.30 -26.61 12.18
CA ALA A 127 -6.41 -26.56 11.01
C ALA A 127 -6.88 -27.59 9.97
N GLN A 128 -7.42 -27.11 8.86
CA GLN A 128 -8.05 -27.95 7.85
C GLN A 128 -6.99 -28.62 6.97
N ASP A 129 -7.15 -29.92 6.75
CA ASP A 129 -6.38 -30.68 5.76
C ASP A 129 -6.87 -30.31 4.34
N VAL A 130 -6.24 -29.29 3.77
CA VAL A 130 -6.56 -28.78 2.43
C VAL A 130 -5.61 -29.37 1.39
N PRO A 131 -6.07 -29.73 0.18
CA PRO A 131 -5.27 -30.41 -0.84
C PRO A 131 -4.26 -29.50 -1.58
N TRP A 132 -3.84 -28.39 -0.97
CA TRP A 132 -2.87 -27.45 -1.52
C TRP A 132 -1.98 -26.89 -0.41
N ARG A 133 -0.74 -26.54 -0.77
CA ARG A 133 0.16 -25.78 0.10
C ARG A 133 0.04 -24.28 -0.16
N SER A 134 0.09 -23.50 0.91
CA SER A 134 0.03 -22.03 0.87
C SER A 134 1.42 -21.41 1.01
N GLY A 135 1.58 -20.16 0.60
CA GLY A 135 2.85 -19.42 0.75
C GLY A 135 3.90 -19.79 -0.31
N VAL A 136 3.47 -20.33 -1.44
CA VAL A 136 4.37 -20.73 -2.53
C VAL A 136 4.78 -19.49 -3.33
N PRO A 137 6.09 -19.18 -3.44
CA PRO A 137 6.55 -18.12 -4.32
C PRO A 137 6.21 -18.46 -5.77
N CYS A 138 5.58 -17.53 -6.50
CA CYS A 138 5.19 -17.77 -7.88
C CYS A 138 5.32 -16.52 -8.77
N GLN A 139 5.56 -16.76 -10.05
CA GLN A 139 5.61 -15.73 -11.10
C GLN A 139 4.68 -16.12 -12.25
N GLN A 140 4.39 -15.16 -13.12
CA GLN A 140 3.70 -15.36 -14.39
C GLN A 140 4.47 -14.64 -15.50
N PHE A 141 4.39 -15.15 -16.73
CA PHE A 141 5.00 -14.47 -17.88
C PHE A 141 4.10 -13.35 -18.41
N PHE A 142 2.80 -13.63 -18.55
CA PHE A 142 1.82 -12.73 -19.15
C PHE A 142 0.79 -12.27 -18.10
N ARG A 143 0.22 -11.07 -18.28
CA ARG A 143 -0.78 -10.50 -17.35
C ARG A 143 -2.15 -11.16 -17.46
N GLY A 144 -2.47 -11.73 -18.61
CA GLY A 144 -3.77 -12.34 -18.91
C GLY A 144 -3.74 -13.03 -20.27
N ARG A 145 -4.83 -13.75 -20.60
CA ARG A 145 -4.97 -14.61 -21.79
C ARG A 145 -4.03 -15.83 -21.75
N HIS A 146 -3.76 -16.45 -22.90
CA HIS A 146 -2.96 -17.66 -22.97
C HIS A 146 -1.54 -17.41 -22.43
N GLY A 147 -1.01 -18.38 -21.67
CA GLY A 147 0.28 -18.27 -21.01
C GLY A 147 0.30 -17.46 -19.70
N SER A 148 -0.81 -16.89 -19.24
CA SER A 148 -0.87 -16.16 -17.96
C SER A 148 -0.96 -17.06 -16.72
N ALA A 149 -0.64 -18.34 -16.85
CA ALA A 149 -0.61 -19.25 -15.71
C ALA A 149 0.54 -18.88 -14.76
N LEU A 150 0.30 -19.06 -13.47
CA LEU A 150 1.34 -18.92 -12.46
C LEU A 150 2.17 -20.20 -12.40
N PHE A 151 3.47 -20.05 -12.15
CA PHE A 151 4.39 -21.15 -11.90
C PHE A 151 5.20 -20.88 -10.64
N GLU A 152 5.59 -21.96 -9.96
CA GLU A 152 6.37 -21.91 -8.72
C GLU A 152 7.82 -21.49 -9.00
N VAL A 153 8.38 -20.68 -8.10
CA VAL A 153 9.78 -20.24 -8.21
C VAL A 153 10.58 -20.49 -6.93
N ILE A 154 11.86 -20.77 -7.11
CA ILE A 154 12.87 -20.92 -6.07
C ILE A 154 13.57 -19.57 -5.89
N LEU A 155 13.69 -19.12 -4.64
CA LEU A 155 14.46 -17.93 -4.31
C LEU A 155 15.92 -18.34 -4.01
N PRO A 156 16.94 -17.63 -4.52
CA PRO A 156 18.34 -18.01 -4.37
C PRO A 156 18.77 -18.09 -2.89
N SER A 157 19.50 -19.15 -2.57
CA SER A 157 19.76 -19.67 -1.22
C SER A 157 20.90 -18.97 -0.43
N SER A 158 21.37 -17.79 -0.85
CA SER A 158 22.33 -16.97 -0.06
C SER A 158 21.64 -16.04 0.97
N ALA A 159 20.43 -16.40 1.39
CA ALA A 159 19.66 -15.68 2.41
C ALA A 159 19.29 -16.58 3.60
N HIS A 160 20.09 -17.63 3.88
CA HIS A 160 19.97 -18.48 5.05
C HIS A 160 21.12 -18.26 6.05
N THR A 161 21.33 -17.01 6.46
CA THR A 161 21.55 -16.73 7.89
C THR A 161 20.21 -16.26 8.42
N ALA A 162 19.69 -16.98 9.41
CA ALA A 162 18.40 -16.72 10.03
C ALA A 162 18.38 -15.34 10.72
N VAL A 163 18.11 -14.31 9.93
CA VAL A 163 17.15 -13.29 10.33
C VAL A 163 15.87 -13.70 9.62
N VAL A 164 14.87 -14.12 10.38
CA VAL A 164 13.51 -14.36 9.91
C VAL A 164 13.06 -13.08 9.19
N ARG A 165 13.26 -12.97 7.87
CA ARG A 165 12.57 -11.97 7.06
C ARG A 165 11.17 -12.50 6.86
N GLN A 166 10.33 -12.22 7.86
CA GLN A 166 8.89 -12.19 7.70
C GLN A 166 8.59 -11.47 6.38
N GLN A 167 7.60 -11.94 5.60
CA GLN A 167 7.00 -11.05 4.61
C GLN A 167 6.78 -9.72 5.33
N PRO A 168 7.19 -8.58 4.76
CA PRO A 168 6.94 -7.33 5.44
C PRO A 168 5.47 -7.29 5.77
N ASN A 169 5.16 -7.25 7.07
CA ASN A 169 3.81 -7.07 7.57
C ASN A 169 3.17 -5.91 6.78
N GLN A 170 1.85 -5.85 6.67
CA GLN A 170 1.17 -4.71 6.03
C GLN A 170 1.79 -3.38 6.49
N ASP A 171 2.15 -3.35 7.76
CA ASP A 171 2.95 -2.35 8.45
C ASP A 171 4.33 -2.10 7.80
N GLU A 172 5.22 -3.08 7.66
CA GLU A 172 6.52 -2.89 6.98
C GLU A 172 6.38 -2.49 5.50
N ARG A 173 5.32 -2.92 4.81
CA ARG A 173 5.01 -2.45 3.45
C ARG A 173 4.59 -1.00 3.44
N LEU A 174 3.82 -0.54 4.42
CA LEU A 174 3.51 0.87 4.63
C LEU A 174 4.78 1.65 4.93
N ILE A 175 5.64 1.19 5.85
CA ILE A 175 6.95 1.84 6.12
C ILE A 175 7.76 1.97 4.82
N SER A 176 7.78 0.92 4.00
CA SER A 176 8.53 0.87 2.74
C SER A 176 7.92 1.77 1.65
N SER A 177 6.59 1.78 1.50
CA SER A 177 5.90 2.66 0.54
C SER A 177 6.06 4.12 0.93
N PHE A 178 6.07 4.43 2.22
CA PHE A 178 6.43 5.74 2.73
C PHE A 178 7.86 6.12 2.39
N ASN A 179 8.85 5.29 2.76
CA ASN A 179 10.25 5.54 2.41
C ASN A 179 10.44 5.78 0.91
N LEU A 180 9.70 5.05 0.07
CA LEU A 180 9.73 5.21 -1.39
C LEU A 180 9.09 6.54 -1.85
N LYS A 181 7.93 6.91 -1.32
CA LYS A 181 7.29 8.22 -1.62
C LYS A 181 8.21 9.38 -1.23
N TYR A 182 8.90 9.24 -0.11
CA TYR A 182 9.89 10.19 0.37
C TYR A 182 11.17 10.24 -0.46
N SER A 183 11.72 9.10 -0.86
CA SER A 183 12.87 9.07 -1.76
C SER A 183 12.53 9.58 -3.17
N GLN A 184 11.26 9.53 -3.55
CA GLN A 184 10.77 10.15 -4.79
C GLN A 184 10.62 11.67 -4.68
N LEU A 185 10.32 12.21 -3.49
CA LEU A 185 10.37 13.66 -3.24
C LEU A 185 11.78 14.22 -3.49
N GLN A 186 12.85 13.56 -2.99
CA GLN A 186 14.24 14.02 -3.24
C GLN A 186 14.61 13.97 -4.73
N HIS A 187 14.20 12.93 -5.46
CA HIS A 187 14.45 12.85 -6.91
C HIS A 187 13.67 13.89 -7.74
N ARG A 188 12.61 14.48 -7.18
CA ARG A 188 11.74 15.42 -7.90
C ARG A 188 11.81 16.87 -7.42
N MET A 189 12.44 17.20 -6.28
CA MET A 189 12.73 18.60 -5.93
C MET A 189 13.48 19.33 -7.08
N THR A 190 14.28 18.60 -7.86
CA THR A 190 14.90 19.09 -9.10
C THR A 190 13.99 19.15 -10.34
N THR A 191 12.86 18.43 -10.37
CA THR A 191 11.94 18.31 -11.53
C THR A 191 10.55 18.93 -11.32
N ILE A 192 10.21 19.38 -10.10
CA ILE A 192 8.93 20.04 -9.82
C ILE A 192 8.83 21.36 -10.61
N LEU A 193 9.94 22.07 -10.81
CA LEU A 193 10.02 23.26 -11.66
C LEU A 193 9.93 22.93 -13.18
N GLU A 194 10.43 21.77 -13.63
CA GLU A 194 10.51 21.46 -15.07
C GLU A 194 9.19 20.94 -15.68
N ASN A 195 8.24 20.48 -14.86
CA ASN A 195 6.93 20.01 -15.34
C ASN A 195 5.84 21.09 -15.31
N GLU A 196 6.14 22.30 -14.88
CA GLU A 196 5.24 23.45 -15.02
C GLU A 196 4.90 23.76 -16.49
N GLY A 197 5.71 23.26 -17.44
CA GLY A 197 5.60 23.61 -18.86
C GLY A 197 4.94 22.58 -19.80
N LYS A 198 4.48 21.40 -19.35
CA LYS A 198 3.92 20.37 -20.28
C LYS A 198 2.47 19.97 -20.03
N LEU A 199 1.94 20.21 -18.84
CA LEU A 199 0.52 20.17 -18.48
C LEU A 199 0.38 21.14 -17.31
N ALA A 200 -0.49 22.15 -17.42
CA ALA A 200 -0.72 23.10 -16.33
C ALA A 200 -0.89 22.34 -14.99
N PRO A 201 -0.27 22.80 -13.88
CA PRO A 201 -0.49 22.22 -12.56
C PRO A 201 -2.01 22.06 -12.35
N SER A 202 -2.45 20.89 -11.89
CA SER A 202 -3.90 20.71 -11.72
C SER A 202 -4.43 21.83 -10.80
N PRO A 203 -5.57 22.46 -11.10
CA PRO A 203 -6.10 23.56 -10.27
C PRO A 203 -6.21 23.21 -8.78
N TRP A 204 -6.35 21.91 -8.48
CA TRP A 204 -6.26 21.34 -7.15
C TRP A 204 -4.90 21.57 -6.47
N LEU A 205 -3.78 21.29 -7.14
CA LEU A 205 -2.44 21.47 -6.56
C LEU A 205 -2.11 22.93 -6.29
N ASN A 206 -2.58 23.84 -7.16
CA ASN A 206 -2.46 25.28 -6.93
C ASN A 206 -3.29 25.71 -5.72
N ARG A 207 -4.51 25.17 -5.58
CA ARG A 207 -5.39 25.46 -4.46
C ARG A 207 -4.86 24.91 -3.14
N THR A 208 -4.28 23.72 -3.14
CA THR A 208 -3.74 23.13 -1.90
C THR A 208 -2.37 23.69 -1.56
N GLY A 209 -1.54 24.07 -2.53
CA GLY A 209 -0.16 24.51 -2.27
C GLY A 209 0.78 23.36 -1.87
N TRP A 210 0.40 22.10 -2.11
CA TRP A 210 1.21 20.92 -1.75
C TRP A 210 2.60 20.94 -2.38
N ALA A 211 2.69 21.37 -3.64
CA ALA A 211 3.97 21.41 -4.34
C ALA A 211 4.93 22.40 -3.64
N SER A 212 4.46 23.59 -3.30
CA SER A 212 5.26 24.60 -2.61
C SER A 212 5.68 24.15 -1.21
N HIS A 213 4.76 23.57 -0.43
CA HIS A 213 5.05 23.06 0.92
C HIS A 213 6.11 21.95 0.90
N LEU A 214 5.99 21.00 -0.01
CA LEU A 214 6.86 19.81 -0.05
C LEU A 214 8.22 20.06 -0.69
N VAL A 215 8.43 21.20 -1.36
CA VAL A 215 9.76 21.61 -1.86
C VAL A 215 10.69 21.98 -0.70
N ASP A 216 10.19 22.58 0.37
CA ASP A 216 10.97 22.94 1.56
C ASP A 216 11.36 21.71 2.43
N LEU A 217 10.86 20.54 2.07
CA LEU A 217 10.99 19.29 2.81
C LEU A 217 12.19 18.50 2.26
N GLU A 218 13.42 18.98 2.55
CA GLU A 218 14.67 18.33 2.12
C GLU A 218 14.78 16.89 2.61
N ALA A 219 14.70 15.93 1.70
CA ALA A 219 14.54 14.52 2.07
C ALA A 219 15.83 13.82 2.56
N GLU A 220 16.97 14.51 2.71
CA GLU A 220 18.27 13.90 3.00
C GLU A 220 18.41 13.20 4.38
N ARG A 221 17.44 13.30 5.29
CA ARG A 221 17.62 12.85 6.68
C ARG A 221 16.70 11.72 7.15
N LEU A 222 16.16 10.92 6.25
CA LEU A 222 15.44 9.69 6.62
C LEU A 222 16.41 8.57 6.99
N GLN A 223 16.95 8.62 8.20
CA GLN A 223 17.65 7.46 8.75
C GLN A 223 16.69 6.28 8.81
N LYS A 224 17.13 5.13 8.29
CA LYS A 224 16.50 3.82 8.55
C LYS A 224 16.78 3.46 10.01
N ASP A 225 16.12 4.14 10.94
CA ASP A 225 16.25 3.82 12.35
C ASP A 225 15.40 2.58 12.68
N GLY A 226 16.07 1.46 12.96
CA GLY A 226 15.42 0.23 13.38
C GLY A 226 14.64 0.36 14.69
N LYS A 227 15.00 1.33 15.54
CA LYS A 227 14.26 1.65 16.78
C LYS A 227 12.91 2.29 16.45
N LEU A 228 12.89 3.24 15.51
CA LEU A 228 11.65 3.85 15.01
C LEU A 228 10.71 2.82 14.40
N ALA A 229 11.22 1.85 13.64
CA ALA A 229 10.40 0.78 13.06
C ALA A 229 9.67 -0.04 14.13
N LYS A 230 10.36 -0.41 15.22
CA LYS A 230 9.75 -1.14 16.35
C LYS A 230 8.69 -0.32 17.07
N MET A 231 8.99 0.96 17.35
CA MET A 231 8.03 1.88 17.98
C MET A 231 6.77 2.06 17.13
N LEU A 232 6.92 2.16 15.80
CA LEU A 232 5.79 2.29 14.88
C LEU A 232 4.89 1.06 14.88
N THR A 233 5.44 -0.15 14.96
CA THR A 233 4.63 -1.37 15.07
C THR A 233 3.74 -1.34 16.32
N ILE A 234 4.30 -1.00 17.48
CA ILE A 234 3.54 -0.91 18.73
C ILE A 234 2.49 0.22 18.64
N ALA A 235 2.85 1.37 18.07
CA ALA A 235 1.94 2.47 17.84
C ALA A 235 0.79 2.10 16.91
N TRP A 236 1.05 1.29 15.88
CA TRP A 236 0.06 0.84 14.91
C TRP A 236 -0.91 -0.19 15.47
N GLU A 237 -0.45 -1.05 16.37
CA GLU A 237 -1.33 -1.93 17.15
C GLU A 237 -2.23 -1.14 18.10
N SER A 238 -1.67 -0.14 18.79
CA SER A 238 -2.43 0.78 19.64
C SER A 238 -3.49 1.54 18.86
N LEU A 239 -3.11 2.16 17.73
CA LEU A 239 -4.04 2.84 16.83
C LEU A 239 -5.16 1.90 16.37
N HIS A 240 -4.83 0.66 16.00
CA HIS A 240 -5.83 -0.29 15.53
C HIS A 240 -6.87 -0.59 16.61
N ARG A 241 -6.43 -0.89 17.84
CA ARG A 241 -7.35 -1.11 18.98
C ARG A 241 -8.20 0.13 19.26
N LEU A 242 -7.56 1.29 19.28
CA LEU A 242 -8.20 2.56 19.58
C LEU A 242 -9.30 2.89 18.56
N VAL A 243 -9.05 2.71 17.26
CA VAL A 243 -10.06 3.00 16.22
C VAL A 243 -11.26 2.06 16.33
N LEU A 244 -11.05 0.79 16.66
CA LEU A 244 -12.15 -0.15 16.88
C LEU A 244 -12.96 0.20 18.13
N GLN A 245 -12.28 0.54 19.23
CA GLN A 245 -12.94 1.00 20.46
C GLN A 245 -13.72 2.31 20.23
N ALA A 246 -13.14 3.26 19.49
CA ALA A 246 -13.81 4.51 19.12
C ALA A 246 -15.05 4.23 18.26
N GLN A 247 -14.99 3.27 17.33
CA GLN A 247 -16.17 2.86 16.58
C GLN A 247 -17.27 2.29 17.49
N GLU A 248 -16.90 1.43 18.44
CA GLU A 248 -17.84 0.85 19.41
C GLU A 248 -18.49 1.92 20.29
N SER A 249 -17.72 2.90 20.78
CA SER A 249 -18.24 4.01 21.58
C SER A 249 -19.27 4.89 20.84
N CYS A 250 -19.22 4.88 19.51
CA CYS A 250 -20.16 5.63 18.67
C CYS A 250 -21.46 4.87 18.39
N LEU A 251 -21.63 3.63 18.88
CA LEU A 251 -22.85 2.87 18.69
C LEU A 251 -24.02 3.50 19.45
N TYR A 252 -25.24 3.36 18.92
CA TYR A 252 -26.45 3.96 19.51
C TYR A 252 -26.74 3.46 20.93
N GLU A 253 -26.22 2.28 21.26
CA GLU A 253 -26.31 1.66 22.57
C GLU A 253 -25.37 2.30 23.61
N GLU A 254 -24.27 2.91 23.17
CA GLU A 254 -23.21 3.44 24.03
C GLU A 254 -23.26 4.97 24.18
N VAL A 255 -23.73 5.69 23.16
CA VAL A 255 -23.74 7.15 23.17
C VAL A 255 -25.09 7.75 22.76
N GLY A 256 -25.47 8.84 23.44
CA GLY A 256 -26.69 9.58 23.16
C GLY A 256 -26.72 10.14 21.73
N ILE A 257 -27.89 10.09 21.10
CA ILE A 257 -28.10 10.54 19.71
C ILE A 257 -27.66 12.00 19.47
N ALA A 258 -27.74 12.87 20.48
CA ALA A 258 -27.31 14.25 20.39
C ALA A 258 -25.81 14.37 20.07
N VAL A 259 -24.97 13.55 20.68
CA VAL A 259 -23.53 13.48 20.40
C VAL A 259 -23.30 13.02 18.97
N LEU A 260 -24.04 12.01 18.49
CA LEU A 260 -23.94 11.53 17.10
C LEU A 260 -24.32 12.59 16.07
N PHE A 261 -25.27 13.47 16.37
CA PHE A 261 -25.52 14.65 15.53
C PHE A 261 -24.36 15.65 15.62
N GLU A 262 -23.81 15.88 16.81
CA GLU A 262 -22.72 16.83 16.99
C GLU A 262 -21.46 16.41 16.22
N ILE A 263 -21.00 15.18 16.39
CA ILE A 263 -19.82 14.68 15.67
C ILE A 263 -20.05 14.54 14.17
N ASN A 264 -21.31 14.52 13.70
CA ASN A 264 -21.61 14.55 12.26
C ASN A 264 -21.66 15.98 11.69
N ARG A 265 -21.65 17.02 12.53
CA ARG A 265 -21.70 18.43 12.12
C ARG A 265 -20.55 18.78 11.19
N LYS A 266 -20.86 19.56 10.15
CA LYS A 266 -19.89 20.00 9.13
C LYS A 266 -19.68 21.52 9.13
N ALA A 267 -20.64 22.27 9.66
CA ALA A 267 -20.59 23.71 9.81
C ALA A 267 -21.28 24.09 11.12
N VAL A 268 -20.75 25.11 11.79
CA VAL A 268 -21.18 25.51 13.15
C VAL A 268 -22.66 25.88 13.19
N ASP A 269 -23.15 26.53 12.14
CA ASP A 269 -24.49 27.07 11.97
C ASP A 269 -25.52 26.04 11.45
N ARG A 270 -25.07 24.88 10.94
CA ARG A 270 -25.95 23.91 10.27
C ARG A 270 -25.97 22.56 10.97
N LYS A 271 -27.12 22.24 11.57
CA LYS A 271 -27.38 20.90 12.12
C LYS A 271 -27.42 19.86 11.00
N PRO A 272 -26.82 18.66 11.18
CA PRO A 272 -26.93 17.59 10.20
C PRO A 272 -28.35 17.04 10.09
N ASN A 273 -28.69 16.52 8.90
CA ASN A 273 -29.98 15.88 8.64
C ASN A 273 -30.05 14.43 9.16
N LYS A 274 -28.92 13.83 9.54
CA LYS A 274 -28.84 12.47 10.06
C LYS A 274 -27.73 12.33 11.11
N PRO A 275 -27.86 11.42 12.09
CA PRO A 275 -26.80 11.13 13.04
C PRO A 275 -25.56 10.56 12.32
N PHE A 276 -24.42 10.57 13.01
CA PHE A 276 -23.21 9.89 12.57
C PHE A 276 -23.45 8.38 12.51
N GLU A 277 -23.10 7.74 11.39
CA GLU A 277 -23.21 6.29 11.22
C GLU A 277 -21.85 5.63 11.49
N PRO A 278 -21.62 5.00 12.64
CA PRO A 278 -20.30 4.42 12.96
C PRO A 278 -20.02 3.12 12.20
N ARG A 279 -21.06 2.41 11.75
CA ARG A 279 -20.92 1.09 11.15
C ARG A 279 -20.27 1.18 9.77
N LEU A 280 -19.19 0.44 9.60
CA LEU A 280 -18.45 0.29 8.36
C LEU A 280 -18.20 -1.19 8.10
N GLU A 281 -18.13 -1.57 6.83
CA GLU A 281 -17.63 -2.89 6.46
C GLU A 281 -16.19 -3.07 6.96
N ARG A 282 -15.84 -4.28 7.43
CA ARG A 282 -14.50 -4.57 8.00
C ARG A 282 -13.37 -4.12 7.08
N HIS A 283 -13.43 -4.49 5.80
CA HIS A 283 -12.45 -4.09 4.81
C HIS A 283 -12.32 -2.55 4.66
N THR A 284 -13.42 -1.82 4.77
CA THR A 284 -13.40 -0.34 4.72
C THR A 284 -12.71 0.22 5.96
N MET A 285 -12.99 -0.34 7.14
CA MET A 285 -12.32 0.04 8.37
C MET A 285 -10.81 -0.24 8.30
N ASP A 286 -10.41 -1.41 7.80
CA ASP A 286 -8.99 -1.76 7.61
C ASP A 286 -8.28 -0.77 6.68
N CYS A 287 -8.95 -0.37 5.58
CA CYS A 287 -8.45 0.67 4.69
C CYS A 287 -8.30 2.02 5.42
N TYR A 288 -9.25 2.38 6.28
CA TYR A 288 -9.21 3.63 7.03
C TYR A 288 -8.08 3.63 8.06
N ILE A 289 -7.94 2.55 8.82
CA ILE A 289 -6.82 2.36 9.76
C ILE A 289 -5.49 2.43 9.01
N SER A 290 -5.37 1.83 7.82
CA SER A 290 -4.16 1.92 6.99
C SER A 290 -3.77 3.37 6.66
N VAL A 291 -4.74 4.26 6.38
CA VAL A 291 -4.50 5.70 6.17
C VAL A 291 -4.02 6.40 7.45
N TRP A 292 -4.52 6.02 8.62
CA TRP A 292 -4.05 6.58 9.89
C TRP A 292 -2.68 6.03 10.31
N LYS A 293 -2.40 4.76 10.05
CA LYS A 293 -1.06 4.18 10.23
C LYS A 293 -0.03 4.92 9.39
N SER A 294 -0.40 5.18 8.14
CA SER A 294 0.35 5.99 7.18
C SER A 294 0.63 7.40 7.76
N LEU A 295 -0.39 8.03 8.33
CA LEU A 295 -0.30 9.34 8.97
C LEU A 295 0.67 9.35 10.16
N LEU A 296 0.49 8.44 11.13
CA LEU A 296 1.37 8.29 12.29
C LEU A 296 2.83 8.02 11.88
N GLY A 297 3.03 7.17 10.87
CA GLY A 297 4.35 6.83 10.37
C GLY A 297 5.13 8.05 9.87
N HIS A 298 4.45 9.02 9.27
CA HIS A 298 5.08 10.26 8.83
C HIS A 298 5.31 11.24 9.98
N ILE A 299 4.30 11.44 10.84
CA ILE A 299 4.37 12.35 11.99
C ILE A 299 5.56 12.00 12.90
N PHE A 300 5.77 10.73 13.19
CA PHE A 300 6.91 10.28 14.01
C PHE A 300 8.28 10.55 13.34
N ARG A 301 8.34 10.59 12.01
CA ARG A 301 9.56 10.90 11.27
C ARG A 301 9.86 12.39 11.28
N VAL A 302 8.84 13.22 11.08
CA VAL A 302 8.98 14.69 11.14
C VAL A 302 9.34 15.14 12.53
N TYR A 303 8.77 14.52 13.56
CA TYR A 303 9.14 14.84 14.94
C TYR A 303 10.61 14.51 15.26
N ASN A 304 11.13 13.41 14.69
CA ASN A 304 12.54 13.04 14.84
C ASN A 304 13.48 13.83 13.92
N TRP A 305 12.96 14.77 13.13
CA TRP A 305 13.75 15.60 12.25
C TRP A 305 14.47 16.67 13.06
N ASP A 306 15.79 16.60 13.11
CA ASP A 306 16.64 17.61 13.74
C ASP A 306 16.74 18.83 12.81
N ASN A 307 15.85 19.83 13.00
CA ASN A 307 15.86 21.09 12.27
C ASN A 307 16.24 22.22 13.21
N SER A 308 17.53 22.54 13.26
CA SER A 308 18.08 23.61 14.10
C SER A 308 17.71 25.01 13.61
N ASP A 309 17.39 25.20 12.31
CA ASP A 309 17.26 26.54 11.73
C ASP A 309 15.87 26.90 11.17
N LYS A 310 15.04 25.93 10.72
CA LYS A 310 13.65 26.18 10.27
C LYS A 310 12.75 24.94 10.38
N PRO A 311 11.83 24.84 11.35
CA PRO A 311 10.95 23.68 11.47
C PRO A 311 9.91 23.66 10.33
N ILE A 312 9.72 22.50 9.68
CA ILE A 312 8.77 22.31 8.56
C ILE A 312 7.32 22.26 9.05
N VAL A 313 7.12 21.81 10.28
CA VAL A 313 5.82 21.81 10.98
C VAL A 313 6.03 22.43 12.35
N VAL A 314 5.02 23.14 12.83
CA VAL A 314 5.02 23.77 14.14
C VAL A 314 4.20 22.90 15.09
N TRP A 315 4.86 22.44 16.15
CA TRP A 315 4.20 21.65 17.19
C TRP A 315 3.64 22.59 18.24
N THR A 316 2.39 22.37 18.65
CA THR A 316 1.87 23.02 19.86
C THR A 316 2.54 22.43 21.10
N THR A 317 2.48 23.16 22.22
CA THR A 317 2.96 22.66 23.51
C THR A 317 2.27 21.33 23.86
N ASP A 318 0.94 21.29 23.73
CA ASP A 318 0.13 20.10 24.01
C ASP A 318 0.50 18.92 23.13
N GLN A 319 0.66 19.13 21.82
CA GLN A 319 1.10 18.08 20.89
C GLN A 319 2.47 17.53 21.27
N THR A 320 3.39 18.41 21.65
CA THR A 320 4.74 18.04 22.06
C THR A 320 4.73 17.22 23.34
N ASP A 321 3.91 17.61 24.33
CA ASP A 321 3.84 16.94 25.62
C ASP A 321 3.10 15.60 25.52
N CYS A 322 1.98 15.53 24.80
CA CYS A 322 1.30 14.28 24.48
C CYS A 322 2.24 13.30 23.74
N LEU A 323 3.02 13.78 22.77
CA LEU A 323 3.95 12.94 22.03
C LEU A 323 5.11 12.45 22.89
N LYS A 324 5.64 13.26 23.82
CA LYS A 324 6.66 12.82 24.79
C LYS A 324 6.12 11.68 25.66
N VAL A 325 4.92 11.83 26.21
CA VAL A 325 4.27 10.80 27.04
C VAL A 325 4.02 9.53 26.23
N LEU A 326 3.43 9.65 25.03
CA LEU A 326 3.22 8.52 24.14
C LEU A 326 4.53 7.78 23.84
N ARG A 327 5.62 8.52 23.55
CA ARG A 327 6.93 7.90 23.30
C ARG A 327 7.48 7.17 24.52
N GLN A 328 7.27 7.67 25.73
CA GLN A 328 7.68 6.98 26.95
C GLN A 328 6.95 5.62 27.07
N HIS A 329 5.64 5.58 26.82
CA HIS A 329 4.89 4.33 26.80
C HIS A 329 5.30 3.41 25.65
N LEU A 330 5.58 3.94 24.45
CA LEU A 330 6.03 3.13 23.29
C LEU A 330 7.42 2.51 23.48
N LEU A 331 8.25 3.04 24.38
CA LEU A 331 9.54 2.44 24.75
C LEU A 331 9.38 1.28 25.72
N GLN A 332 8.24 1.18 26.40
CA GLN A 332 7.89 0.05 27.25
C GLN A 332 7.23 -1.02 26.38
N THR A 333 7.74 -2.24 26.41
CA THR A 333 7.05 -3.36 25.74
C THR A 333 5.72 -3.59 26.45
N PRO A 334 4.56 -3.52 25.78
CA PRO A 334 3.28 -3.77 26.42
C PRO A 334 3.20 -5.24 26.83
N GLN A 335 3.17 -5.52 28.14
CA GLN A 335 3.16 -6.89 28.68
C GLN A 335 1.82 -7.25 29.32
N ASP A 336 1.10 -6.26 29.86
CA ASP A 336 -0.17 -6.45 30.55
C ASP A 336 -1.25 -5.47 30.07
N ALA A 337 -2.49 -5.73 30.48
CA ALA A 337 -3.66 -4.95 30.09
C ALA A 337 -3.60 -3.49 30.55
N THR A 338 -2.97 -3.22 31.70
CA THR A 338 -2.89 -1.86 32.26
C THR A 338 -1.93 -0.99 31.44
N VAL A 339 -0.75 -1.52 31.08
CA VAL A 339 0.20 -0.83 30.20
C VAL A 339 -0.41 -0.61 28.81
N ILE A 340 -1.15 -1.59 28.29
CA ILE A 340 -1.86 -1.44 27.01
C ILE A 340 -2.90 -0.30 27.08
N GLN A 341 -3.70 -0.23 28.14
CA GLN A 341 -4.67 0.85 28.33
C GLN A 341 -4.02 2.23 28.47
N GLN A 342 -2.92 2.34 29.22
CA GLN A 342 -2.16 3.59 29.35
C GLN A 342 -1.57 4.04 28.01
N LEU A 343 -1.03 3.09 27.24
CA LEU A 343 -0.55 3.34 25.89
C LEU A 343 -1.68 3.85 24.98
N ASP A 344 -2.79 3.12 24.92
CA ASP A 344 -3.94 3.46 24.08
C ASP A 344 -4.55 4.81 24.47
N ARG A 345 -4.58 5.15 25.77
CA ARG A 345 -4.99 6.47 26.25
C ARG A 345 -4.03 7.58 25.80
N SER A 346 -2.73 7.38 25.96
CA SER A 346 -1.74 8.37 25.51
C SER A 346 -1.73 8.54 23.99
N MET A 347 -2.04 7.48 23.23
CA MET A 347 -2.25 7.54 21.79
C MET A 347 -3.47 8.39 21.46
N LEU A 348 -4.58 8.19 22.16
CA LEU A 348 -5.80 8.98 21.98
C LEU A 348 -5.56 10.46 22.26
N ASP A 349 -4.97 10.79 23.41
CA ASP A 349 -4.68 12.17 23.79
C ASP A 349 -3.78 12.86 22.74
N PHE A 350 -2.77 12.13 22.24
CA PHE A 350 -1.93 12.62 21.14
C PHE A 350 -2.74 12.85 19.84
N LEU A 351 -3.54 11.89 19.40
CA LEU A 351 -4.34 12.03 18.18
C LEU A 351 -5.37 13.17 18.28
N VAL A 352 -5.98 13.37 19.45
CA VAL A 352 -6.90 14.49 19.70
C VAL A 352 -6.14 15.82 19.65
N SER A 353 -4.96 15.93 20.28
CA SER A 353 -4.13 17.15 20.18
C SER A 353 -3.69 17.47 18.75
N LEU A 354 -3.51 16.46 17.88
CA LEU A 354 -3.24 16.67 16.45
C LEU A 354 -4.46 17.24 15.71
N LEU A 355 -5.67 16.85 16.10
CA LEU A 355 -6.92 17.34 15.52
C LEU A 355 -7.25 18.75 16.02
N ASP A 356 -6.91 19.05 17.27
CA ASP A 356 -7.12 20.35 17.92
C ASP A 356 -5.96 21.33 17.65
N HIS A 357 -5.55 21.42 16.38
CA HIS A 357 -4.49 22.33 15.96
C HIS A 357 -5.10 23.65 15.46
N PRO A 358 -4.72 24.82 16.03
CA PRO A 358 -5.19 26.11 15.55
C PRO A 358 -4.58 26.40 14.18
N ILE A 359 -5.40 26.82 13.21
CA ILE A 359 -4.94 27.15 11.84
C ILE A 359 -5.08 28.67 11.66
N PRO A 360 -4.06 29.47 12.02
CA PRO A 360 -4.12 30.92 11.86
C PRO A 360 -3.97 31.33 10.39
N ASP A 361 -2.76 31.24 9.83
CA ASP A 361 -2.43 31.79 8.49
C ASP A 361 -1.66 30.82 7.59
N SER A 362 -0.75 30.00 8.13
CA SER A 362 -0.03 28.95 7.38
C SER A 362 -0.73 27.61 7.54
N THR A 363 -1.26 27.09 6.44
CA THR A 363 -2.04 25.83 6.45
C THR A 363 -1.20 24.60 6.77
N TYR A 364 0.13 24.66 6.57
CA TYR A 364 1.01 23.49 6.71
C TYR A 364 1.87 23.47 7.97
N ASP A 365 1.70 24.45 8.85
CA ASP A 365 2.26 24.42 10.19
C ASP A 365 1.70 23.22 10.98
N SER A 366 0.45 22.83 10.69
CA SER A 366 -0.18 21.65 11.25
C SER A 366 0.53 20.36 10.79
N PRO A 367 1.03 19.53 11.73
CA PRO A 367 1.62 18.23 11.40
C PRO A 367 0.63 17.34 10.62
N LEU A 368 -0.67 17.42 10.94
CA LEU A 368 -1.72 16.67 10.26
C LEU A 368 -1.85 17.09 8.78
N LEU A 369 -1.92 18.40 8.51
CA LEU A 369 -2.11 18.92 7.15
C LEU A 369 -0.85 18.74 6.29
N SER A 370 0.34 18.92 6.88
CA SER A 370 1.61 18.57 6.25
C SER A 370 1.64 17.09 5.85
N THR A 371 1.20 16.20 6.75
CA THR A 371 1.09 14.76 6.45
C THR A 371 0.12 14.45 5.32
N LEU A 372 -1.02 15.14 5.28
CA LEU A 372 -2.00 14.96 4.22
C LEU A 372 -1.42 15.33 2.85
N ALA A 373 -0.61 16.39 2.76
CA ALA A 373 0.08 16.74 1.50
C ALA A 373 0.95 15.58 0.99
N VAL A 374 1.69 14.93 1.88
CA VAL A 374 2.56 13.79 1.58
C VAL A 374 1.75 12.58 1.11
N LEU A 375 0.61 12.30 1.74
CA LEU A 375 -0.29 11.23 1.32
C LEU A 375 -0.79 11.43 -0.13
N GLY A 376 -0.79 12.67 -0.61
CA GLY A 376 -1.12 13.05 -1.97
C GLY A 376 -0.11 12.63 -3.04
N ILE A 377 1.02 12.04 -2.64
CA ILE A 377 2.06 11.54 -3.55
C ILE A 377 1.82 10.06 -3.88
N ARG A 378 1.91 9.73 -5.17
CA ARG A 378 1.83 8.37 -5.71
C ARG A 378 3.21 7.72 -5.70
N GLU A 379 3.23 6.39 -5.77
CA GLU A 379 4.47 5.59 -5.83
C GLU A 379 5.29 5.77 -7.13
N ASP A 380 4.79 6.50 -8.13
CA ASP A 380 5.56 6.91 -9.31
C ASP A 380 6.10 8.34 -9.18
N GLY A 381 6.03 8.91 -7.97
CA GLY A 381 6.33 10.30 -7.67
C GLY A 381 5.29 11.29 -8.18
N GLY A 382 4.23 10.84 -8.86
CA GLY A 382 3.14 11.70 -9.35
C GLY A 382 2.18 12.16 -8.26
N TRP A 383 1.27 13.08 -8.58
CA TRP A 383 0.20 13.50 -7.67
C TRP A 383 -1.03 12.59 -7.79
N VAL A 384 -1.64 12.27 -6.66
CA VAL A 384 -2.94 11.59 -6.61
C VAL A 384 -4.00 12.53 -7.19
N GLN A 385 -4.84 12.01 -8.09
CA GLN A 385 -5.95 12.78 -8.65
C GLN A 385 -7.02 13.07 -7.57
N PRO A 386 -7.71 14.23 -7.63
CA PRO A 386 -8.68 14.60 -6.61
C PRO A 386 -9.72 13.52 -6.32
N GLN A 387 -10.21 12.81 -7.35
CA GLN A 387 -11.25 11.77 -7.18
C GLN A 387 -10.76 10.57 -6.36
N ASN A 388 -9.45 10.31 -6.37
CA ASN A 388 -8.86 9.19 -5.63
C ASN A 388 -8.45 9.63 -4.21
N TYR A 389 -8.09 10.90 -4.02
CA TYR A 389 -7.65 11.43 -2.74
C TYR A 389 -8.79 11.65 -1.73
N THR A 390 -10.02 11.88 -2.21
CA THR A 390 -11.22 12.01 -1.36
C THR A 390 -11.45 10.79 -0.47
N SER A 391 -11.04 9.60 -0.90
CA SER A 391 -11.12 8.38 -0.10
C SER A 391 -10.23 8.44 1.15
N SER A 392 -9.00 8.96 1.03
CA SER A 392 -8.08 9.20 2.15
C SER A 392 -8.61 10.27 3.09
N LEU A 393 -9.16 11.37 2.56
CA LEU A 393 -9.78 12.41 3.40
C LEU A 393 -11.01 11.89 4.15
N SER A 394 -11.83 11.04 3.51
CA SER A 394 -12.96 10.39 4.18
C SER A 394 -12.49 9.51 5.33
N ALA A 395 -11.39 8.77 5.15
CA ALA A 395 -10.80 7.95 6.22
C ALA A 395 -10.35 8.80 7.41
N ILE A 396 -9.68 9.93 7.15
CA ILE A 396 -9.27 10.87 8.21
C ILE A 396 -10.50 11.43 8.92
N VAL A 397 -11.43 12.05 8.20
CA VAL A 397 -12.61 12.69 8.81
C VAL A 397 -13.46 11.69 9.58
N LYS A 398 -13.65 10.48 9.06
CA LYS A 398 -14.50 9.48 9.70
C LYS A 398 -13.92 9.01 11.03
N VAL A 399 -12.64 8.66 11.06
CA VAL A 399 -11.97 8.20 12.28
C VAL A 399 -11.78 9.35 13.26
N ALA A 400 -11.42 10.55 12.79
CA ALA A 400 -11.29 11.73 13.66
C ALA A 400 -12.58 12.00 14.45
N ARG A 401 -13.74 11.87 13.79
CA ARG A 401 -15.04 12.02 14.44
C ARG A 401 -15.35 10.93 15.46
N MET A 402 -14.85 9.70 15.25
CA MET A 402 -15.02 8.62 16.23
C MET A 402 -14.11 8.82 17.45
N LEU A 403 -12.90 9.34 17.26
CA LEU A 403 -11.92 9.53 18.34
C LEU A 403 -12.33 10.60 19.37
N VAL A 404 -13.27 11.49 19.04
CA VAL A 404 -13.71 12.58 19.93
C VAL A 404 -15.03 12.29 20.66
N VAL A 405 -15.58 11.09 20.45
CA VAL A 405 -16.69 10.54 21.27
C VAL A 405 -16.07 9.86 22.47
#